data_AF-A0A2H6FTA4-F1
#
_entry.id   AF-A0A2H6FTA4-F1
#
_cell.length_a   1.000
_cell.length_b   1.000
_cell.length_c   1.000
_cell.angle_alpha   90.00
_cell.angle_beta   90.00
_cell.angle_gamma   90.00
#
_symmetry.space_group_name_H-M   'P 1'
#
loop_
_entity.id
_entity.type
_entity.pdbx_description
1 polymer ?
#
loop_
_entity_poly.entity_id
_entity_poly.type
_entity_poly.pdbx_seq_one_letter_code
_entity_poly.pdbx_strand_id
1 'polypeptide(L)'
;MNFKNISVILMSLALILISMSSQAGTIPGIAGVYDTIPGEEFKYDGKTVEVVEFMSFYCHTCYNFESSIPVIRGNFPNKIKWKTVPVYWGEHGSPKPGEAYLLAEETGKGEEMKKALFEAQMVQKRNIGDIGVLESIGKKLGLGSDFSKNLRSGKKAEDIQKGMDMAKAYGLNETPTLIIAGNIKTDSHKLEHNLDAFRQNIIAILRGILKK
;
A
#
# COMPACT_ATOMS: atom_id res chain seq x y z
N MET A 1 78.58 -31.22 -2.11
CA MET A 1 78.90 -29.79 -1.93
C MET A 1 77.87 -28.98 -2.71
N ASN A 2 77.00 -28.28 -1.98
CA ASN A 2 76.25 -27.05 -2.33
C ASN A 2 75.19 -27.02 -3.45
N PHE A 3 73.92 -27.02 -2.99
CA PHE A 3 72.83 -26.02 -3.16
C PHE A 3 72.48 -25.37 -4.51
N LYS A 4 71.15 -25.12 -4.65
CA LYS A 4 70.38 -24.23 -5.57
C LYS A 4 69.75 -24.97 -6.78
N ASN A 5 68.45 -24.93 -7.09
CA ASN A 5 67.38 -23.98 -6.79
C ASN A 5 66.00 -24.66 -6.78
N ILE A 6 65.14 -24.13 -5.89
CA ILE A 6 63.69 -24.28 -5.82
C ILE A 6 63.06 -23.58 -7.03
N SER A 7 62.11 -24.22 -7.72
CA SER A 7 61.07 -23.48 -8.45
C SER A 7 59.71 -24.14 -8.22
N VAL A 8 58.86 -23.33 -7.60
CA VAL A 8 57.50 -23.57 -7.17
C VAL A 8 56.57 -23.56 -8.38
N ILE A 9 55.74 -24.59 -8.55
CA ILE A 9 54.52 -24.50 -9.37
C ILE A 9 53.37 -25.06 -8.53
N LEU A 10 52.83 -24.22 -7.65
CA LEU A 10 51.55 -24.45 -6.99
C LEU A 10 50.49 -23.72 -7.83
N MET A 11 49.88 -24.45 -8.76
CA MET A 11 48.83 -23.92 -9.63
C MET A 11 47.57 -23.67 -8.80
N SER A 12 47.44 -22.44 -8.33
CA SER A 12 46.40 -21.99 -7.41
C SER A 12 45.12 -21.72 -8.20
N LEU A 13 44.16 -22.62 -8.09
CA LEU A 13 42.80 -22.48 -8.62
C LEU A 13 42.04 -21.45 -7.77
N ALA A 14 42.16 -20.16 -8.11
CA ALA A 14 41.38 -19.10 -7.49
C ALA A 14 39.96 -19.09 -8.09
N LEU A 15 39.03 -19.78 -7.43
CA LEU A 15 37.59 -19.64 -7.66
C LEU A 15 37.19 -18.22 -7.21
N ILE A 16 36.99 -17.31 -8.16
CA ILE A 16 36.45 -15.97 -7.90
C ILE A 16 34.96 -16.14 -7.59
N LEU A 17 34.63 -16.19 -6.30
CA LEU A 17 33.27 -16.01 -5.81
C LEU A 17 32.87 -14.54 -6.04
N ILE A 18 32.27 -14.26 -7.20
CA ILE A 18 31.58 -12.98 -7.43
C ILE A 18 30.32 -13.02 -6.56
N SER A 19 30.41 -12.43 -5.37
CA SER A 19 29.24 -12.14 -4.55
C SER A 19 28.35 -11.16 -5.32
N MET A 20 27.27 -11.67 -5.94
CA MET A 20 26.20 -10.82 -6.45
C MET A 20 25.58 -10.09 -5.25
N SER A 21 26.06 -8.87 -5.00
CA SER A 21 25.40 -7.97 -4.06
C SER A 21 24.13 -7.48 -4.75
N SER A 22 22.98 -7.98 -4.29
CA SER A 22 21.68 -7.40 -4.61
C SER A 22 21.70 -5.94 -4.15
N GLN A 23 21.95 -5.00 -5.07
CA GLN A 23 21.74 -3.59 -4.77
C GLN A 23 20.23 -3.37 -4.71
N ALA A 24 19.72 -3.19 -3.50
CA ALA A 24 18.40 -2.60 -3.31
C ALA A 24 18.38 -1.27 -4.09
N GLY A 25 17.50 -1.17 -5.08
CA GLY A 25 17.43 -0.03 -5.97
C GLY A 25 16.95 1.21 -5.22
N THR A 26 17.87 2.05 -4.75
CA THR A 26 17.53 3.38 -4.23
C THR A 26 17.37 4.36 -5.38
N ILE A 27 16.34 5.20 -5.34
CA ILE A 27 16.15 6.27 -6.34
C ILE A 27 16.96 7.48 -5.88
N PRO A 28 17.92 7.99 -6.68
CA PRO A 28 18.76 9.11 -6.26
C PRO A 28 17.95 10.32 -5.80
N GLY A 29 18.23 10.80 -4.59
CA GLY A 29 17.58 11.97 -3.99
C GLY A 29 16.24 11.70 -3.28
N ILE A 30 15.79 10.44 -3.22
CA ILE A 30 14.62 10.05 -2.44
C ILE A 30 15.11 9.33 -1.17
N ALA A 31 14.80 9.91 -0.01
CA ALA A 31 15.11 9.32 1.29
C ALA A 31 13.95 8.44 1.80
N GLY A 32 14.25 7.54 2.72
CA GLY A 32 13.27 6.68 3.39
C GLY A 32 13.57 5.18 3.20
N VAL A 33 12.72 4.36 3.79
CA VAL A 33 12.71 2.90 3.73
C VAL A 33 11.62 2.46 2.77
N TYR A 34 12.03 1.92 1.62
CA TYR A 34 11.13 1.49 0.56
C TYR A 34 11.83 0.50 -0.38
N ASP A 35 11.02 -0.22 -1.15
CA ASP A 35 11.47 -1.00 -2.32
C ASP A 35 10.98 -0.32 -3.61
N THR A 36 11.60 -0.65 -4.74
CA THR A 36 11.08 -0.31 -6.06
C THR A 36 10.32 -1.49 -6.65
N ILE A 37 9.20 -1.24 -7.35
CA ILE A 37 8.45 -2.28 -8.06
C ILE A 37 9.13 -2.56 -9.41
N PRO A 38 9.65 -3.78 -9.65
CA PRO A 38 10.28 -4.12 -10.93
C PRO A 38 9.29 -3.99 -12.10
N GLY A 39 9.74 -3.36 -13.19
CA GLY A 39 8.93 -3.18 -14.40
C GLY A 39 7.95 -2.00 -14.37
N GLU A 40 7.76 -1.35 -13.21
CA GLU A 40 6.95 -0.14 -13.10
C GLU A 40 7.80 1.12 -13.20
N GLU A 41 7.27 2.15 -13.86
CA GLU A 41 7.95 3.43 -14.02
C GLU A 41 7.70 4.37 -12.83
N PHE A 42 8.73 5.13 -12.45
CA PHE A 42 8.58 6.25 -11.53
C PHE A 42 7.84 7.40 -12.22
N LYS A 43 6.69 7.81 -11.66
CA LYS A 43 5.76 8.78 -12.25
C LYS A 43 5.62 10.00 -11.35
N TYR A 44 6.12 11.14 -11.84
CA TYR A 44 5.93 12.44 -11.19
C TYR A 44 5.84 13.55 -12.26
N ASP A 45 4.77 14.33 -12.21
CA ASP A 45 4.45 15.38 -13.19
C ASP A 45 5.05 16.76 -12.85
N GLY A 46 5.90 16.84 -11.82
CA GLY A 46 6.45 18.10 -11.30
C GLY A 46 5.49 18.92 -10.43
N LYS A 47 4.25 18.46 -10.23
CA LYS A 47 3.22 19.20 -9.49
C LYS A 47 2.59 18.38 -8.38
N THR A 48 2.21 17.14 -8.66
CA THR A 48 1.46 16.26 -7.77
C THR A 48 2.04 14.86 -7.77
N VAL A 49 2.08 14.25 -6.59
CA VAL A 49 2.49 12.86 -6.41
C VAL A 49 1.25 12.01 -6.16
N GLU A 50 1.10 10.94 -6.93
CA GLU A 50 0.10 9.92 -6.64
C GLU A 50 0.58 9.02 -5.51
N VAL A 51 -0.30 8.80 -4.54
CA VAL A 51 -0.12 7.84 -3.45
C VAL A 51 -1.30 6.89 -3.47
N VAL A 52 -1.05 5.63 -3.79
CA VAL A 52 -2.04 4.56 -3.77
C VAL A 52 -1.88 3.75 -2.51
N GLU A 53 -2.88 3.79 -1.65
CA GLU A 53 -2.96 3.02 -0.42
C GLU A 53 -3.71 1.72 -0.65
N PHE A 54 -3.01 0.60 -0.47
CA PHE A 54 -3.64 -0.71 -0.35
C PHE A 54 -3.92 -0.96 1.13
N MET A 55 -5.19 -1.18 1.45
CA MET A 55 -5.65 -1.36 2.83
C MET A 55 -6.79 -2.36 2.89
N SER A 56 -7.02 -2.95 4.06
CA SER A 56 -8.17 -3.82 4.29
C SER A 56 -9.05 -3.27 5.41
N PHE A 57 -10.37 -3.33 5.21
CA PHE A 57 -11.32 -2.99 6.28
C PHE A 57 -11.28 -3.93 7.48
N TYR A 58 -10.64 -5.10 7.36
CA TYR A 58 -10.41 -6.05 8.45
C TYR A 58 -9.06 -5.83 9.17
N CYS A 59 -8.23 -4.90 8.71
CA CYS A 59 -6.87 -4.66 9.22
C CYS A 59 -6.83 -3.60 10.32
N HIS A 60 -6.43 -3.99 11.53
CA HIS A 60 -6.35 -3.08 12.68
C HIS A 60 -5.30 -1.97 12.49
N THR A 61 -4.13 -2.31 11.93
CA THR A 61 -3.07 -1.34 11.65
C THR A 61 -3.53 -0.27 10.66
N CYS A 62 -4.35 -0.64 9.68
CA CYS A 62 -4.93 0.25 8.68
C CYS A 62 -5.89 1.26 9.33
N TYR A 63 -6.77 0.77 10.21
CA TYR A 63 -7.67 1.65 10.98
C TYR A 63 -6.89 2.69 11.80
N ASN A 64 -5.84 2.28 12.50
CA ASN A 64 -5.02 3.20 13.28
C ASN A 64 -4.24 4.19 12.39
N PHE A 65 -3.80 3.73 11.21
CA PHE A 65 -3.06 4.56 10.25
C PHE A 65 -3.89 5.69 9.64
N GLU A 66 -5.23 5.57 9.58
CA GLU A 66 -6.12 6.63 9.07
C GLU A 66 -5.85 8.00 9.69
N SER A 67 -5.50 8.06 10.98
CA SER A 67 -5.15 9.30 11.68
C SER A 67 -3.89 10.00 11.13
N SER A 68 -3.02 9.25 10.46
CA SER A 68 -1.79 9.77 9.85
C SER A 68 -2.02 10.43 8.49
N ILE A 69 -3.06 10.02 7.75
CA ILE A 69 -3.32 10.50 6.39
C ILE A 69 -3.53 12.04 6.35
N PRO A 70 -4.36 12.65 7.23
CA PRO A 70 -4.51 14.11 7.25
C PRO A 70 -3.20 14.84 7.59
N VAL A 71 -2.37 14.28 8.47
CA VAL A 71 -1.07 14.86 8.85
C VAL A 71 -0.10 14.83 7.67
N ILE A 72 -0.05 13.72 6.92
CA ILE A 72 0.76 13.60 5.71
C ILE A 72 0.29 14.61 4.66
N ARG A 73 -1.01 14.62 4.35
CA ARG A 73 -1.59 15.56 3.37
C ARG A 73 -1.36 17.02 3.77
N GLY A 74 -1.45 17.34 5.06
CA GLY A 74 -1.21 18.68 5.61
C GLY A 74 0.22 19.20 5.43
N ASN A 75 1.22 18.32 5.34
CA ASN A 75 2.60 18.72 5.03
C ASN A 75 2.78 19.14 3.56
N PHE A 76 1.87 18.74 2.68
CA PHE A 76 2.00 18.90 1.23
C PHE A 76 0.66 19.37 0.61
N PRO A 77 0.15 20.56 0.99
CA PRO A 77 -1.17 21.02 0.59
C PRO A 77 -1.30 21.07 -0.94
N ASN A 78 -2.33 20.41 -1.47
CA ASN A 78 -2.63 20.29 -2.90
C ASN A 78 -1.54 19.62 -3.76
N LYS A 79 -0.58 18.91 -3.14
CA LYS A 79 0.54 18.23 -3.84
C LYS A 79 0.41 16.71 -3.88
N ILE A 80 -0.62 16.14 -3.23
CA ILE A 80 -0.82 14.69 -3.13
C ILE A 80 -2.18 14.32 -3.70
N LYS A 81 -2.20 13.32 -4.58
CA LYS A 81 -3.40 12.63 -5.04
C LYS A 81 -3.44 11.26 -4.35
N TRP A 82 -4.22 11.17 -3.28
CA TRP A 82 -4.36 9.92 -2.52
C TRP A 82 -5.50 9.09 -3.10
N LYS A 83 -5.25 7.81 -3.33
CA LYS A 83 -6.24 6.82 -3.77
C LYS A 83 -6.21 5.63 -2.83
N THR A 84 -7.37 5.08 -2.51
CA THR A 84 -7.49 3.87 -1.70
C THR A 84 -7.88 2.71 -2.59
N VAL A 85 -7.16 1.60 -2.47
CA VAL A 85 -7.47 0.31 -3.12
C VAL A 85 -7.78 -0.69 -2.01
N PRO A 86 -9.06 -1.00 -1.76
CA PRO A 86 -9.42 -1.99 -0.77
C PRO A 86 -9.00 -3.39 -1.21
N VAL A 87 -8.32 -4.11 -0.33
CA VAL A 87 -7.90 -5.51 -0.50
C VAL A 87 -8.46 -6.39 0.62
N TYR A 88 -8.53 -7.68 0.38
CA TYR A 88 -9.02 -8.67 1.34
C TYR A 88 -8.24 -9.98 1.20
N TRP A 89 -7.99 -10.65 2.32
CA TRP A 89 -7.31 -11.94 2.36
C TRP A 89 -7.94 -12.86 3.41
N GLY A 90 -7.65 -14.15 3.28
CA GLY A 90 -8.07 -15.18 4.24
C GLY A 90 -9.54 -15.54 4.16
N GLU A 91 -9.93 -16.59 4.89
CA GLU A 91 -11.28 -17.16 4.88
C GLU A 91 -12.35 -16.21 5.44
N HIS A 92 -11.93 -15.22 6.24
CA HIS A 92 -12.83 -14.19 6.79
C HIS A 92 -12.84 -12.89 5.99
N GLY A 93 -12.02 -12.80 4.93
CA GLY A 93 -11.99 -11.65 4.04
C GLY A 93 -13.18 -11.67 3.08
N SER A 94 -14.08 -10.70 3.19
CA SER A 94 -15.13 -10.46 2.19
C SER A 94 -14.75 -9.27 1.29
N PRO A 95 -15.03 -9.33 -0.04
CA PRO A 95 -14.87 -8.18 -0.93
C PRO A 95 -15.94 -7.09 -0.70
N LYS A 96 -17.07 -7.45 -0.07
CA LYS A 96 -18.25 -6.58 0.08
C LYS A 96 -18.00 -5.23 0.75
N PRO A 97 -17.21 -5.09 1.84
CA PRO A 97 -16.90 -3.77 2.38
C PRO A 97 -16.10 -2.91 1.39
N GLY A 98 -15.21 -3.51 0.59
CA GLY A 98 -14.52 -2.81 -0.49
C GLY A 98 -15.50 -2.33 -1.57
N GLU A 99 -16.42 -3.18 -2.00
CA GLU A 99 -17.47 -2.79 -2.95
C GLU A 99 -18.33 -1.63 -2.41
N ALA A 100 -18.72 -1.69 -1.14
CA ALA A 100 -19.48 -0.63 -0.47
C ALA A 100 -18.71 0.70 -0.45
N TYR A 101 -17.41 0.66 -0.17
CA TYR A 101 -16.52 1.83 -0.26
C TYR A 101 -16.50 2.42 -1.67
N LEU A 102 -16.21 1.60 -2.69
CA LEU A 102 -16.12 2.07 -4.09
C LEU A 102 -17.46 2.61 -4.61
N LEU A 103 -18.60 2.04 -4.18
CA LEU A 103 -19.92 2.58 -4.50
C LEU A 103 -20.18 3.93 -3.83
N ALA A 104 -19.72 4.12 -2.59
CA ALA A 104 -19.86 5.39 -1.89
C ALA A 104 -18.97 6.48 -2.52
N GLU A 105 -17.78 6.13 -3.00
CA GLU A 105 -16.90 7.04 -3.76
C GLU A 105 -17.58 7.62 -5.01
N GLU A 106 -18.39 6.83 -5.74
CA GLU A 106 -19.14 7.32 -6.92
C GLU A 106 -20.07 8.50 -6.58
N THR A 107 -20.42 8.65 -5.30
CA THR A 107 -21.33 9.71 -4.79
C THR A 107 -20.62 10.74 -3.91
N GLY A 108 -19.28 10.69 -3.83
CA GLY A 108 -18.49 11.59 -2.99
C GLY A 108 -18.52 11.28 -1.49
N LYS A 109 -19.06 10.13 -1.07
CA LYS A 109 -19.17 9.70 0.34
C LYS A 109 -18.14 8.62 0.74
N GLY A 110 -17.06 8.52 -0.03
CA GLY A 110 -16.05 7.47 0.14
C GLY A 110 -15.35 7.52 1.50
N GLU A 111 -14.91 8.70 1.93
CA GLU A 111 -14.21 8.87 3.22
C GLU A 111 -15.15 8.60 4.41
N GLU A 112 -16.41 9.03 4.34
CA GLU A 112 -17.43 8.75 5.35
C GLU A 112 -17.76 7.26 5.42
N MET A 113 -17.87 6.59 4.27
CA MET A 113 -18.04 5.14 4.21
C MET A 113 -16.83 4.42 4.78
N LYS A 114 -15.61 4.81 4.41
CA LYS A 114 -14.37 4.23 4.92
C LYS A 114 -14.33 4.29 6.44
N LYS A 115 -14.57 5.47 7.01
CA LYS A 115 -14.64 5.68 8.46
C LYS A 115 -15.73 4.81 9.11
N ALA A 116 -16.93 4.77 8.52
CA ALA A 116 -18.04 4.01 9.07
C ALA A 116 -17.82 2.49 9.03
N LEU A 117 -17.16 1.97 7.98
CA LEU A 117 -16.79 0.56 7.87
C LEU A 117 -15.75 0.18 8.92
N PHE A 118 -14.71 0.98 9.08
CA PHE A 118 -13.72 0.75 10.13
C PHE A 118 -14.33 0.82 11.53
N GLU A 119 -15.16 1.82 11.81
CA GLU A 119 -15.85 1.92 13.10
C GLU A 119 -16.74 0.70 13.36
N ALA A 120 -17.50 0.27 12.35
CA ALA A 120 -18.36 -0.91 12.44
C ALA A 120 -17.56 -2.18 12.77
N GLN A 121 -16.43 -2.40 12.09
CA GLN A 121 -15.61 -3.60 12.25
C GLN A 121 -14.73 -3.55 13.53
N MET A 122 -14.01 -2.44 13.73
CA MET A 122 -12.97 -2.34 14.75
C MET A 122 -13.53 -2.03 16.13
N VAL A 123 -14.55 -1.18 16.21
CA VAL A 123 -15.12 -0.70 17.48
C VAL A 123 -16.42 -1.44 17.79
N GLN A 124 -17.38 -1.43 16.87
CA GLN A 124 -18.72 -1.97 17.11
C GLN A 124 -18.79 -3.50 16.94
N LYS A 125 -17.73 -4.13 16.42
CA LYS A 125 -17.63 -5.59 16.17
C LYS A 125 -18.78 -6.14 15.31
N ARG A 126 -19.27 -5.32 14.37
CA ARG A 126 -20.32 -5.69 13.42
C ARG A 126 -19.67 -6.34 12.21
N ASN A 127 -20.26 -7.45 11.73
CA ASN A 127 -19.77 -8.15 10.55
C ASN A 127 -19.99 -7.31 9.27
N ILE A 128 -18.94 -6.63 8.80
CA ILE A 128 -18.99 -5.84 7.56
C ILE A 128 -18.96 -6.67 6.28
N GLY A 129 -18.86 -8.01 6.38
CA GLY A 129 -19.09 -8.92 5.26
C GLY A 129 -20.59 -9.14 4.98
N ASP A 130 -21.45 -8.84 5.96
CA ASP A 130 -22.91 -8.95 5.83
C ASP A 130 -23.49 -7.76 5.05
N ILE A 131 -24.26 -8.05 4.00
CA ILE A 131 -24.86 -7.02 3.15
C ILE A 131 -25.84 -6.14 3.94
N GLY A 132 -26.61 -6.68 4.87
CA GLY A 132 -27.54 -5.91 5.70
C GLY A 132 -26.83 -4.91 6.61
N VAL A 133 -25.67 -5.28 7.16
CA VAL A 133 -24.79 -4.36 7.90
C VAL A 133 -24.34 -3.22 7.00
N LEU A 134 -23.84 -3.53 5.80
CA LEU A 134 -23.38 -2.53 4.83
C LEU A 134 -24.50 -1.59 4.35
N GLU A 135 -25.68 -2.12 4.06
CA GLU A 135 -26.86 -1.34 3.69
C GLU A 135 -27.31 -0.41 4.83
N SER A 136 -27.24 -0.87 6.08
CA SER A 136 -27.55 -0.02 7.22
C SER A 136 -26.56 1.15 7.38
N ILE A 137 -25.29 0.93 7.05
CA ILE A 137 -24.27 1.98 7.03
C ILE A 137 -24.57 2.95 5.89
N GLY A 138 -24.81 2.43 4.68
CA GLY A 138 -25.19 3.24 3.52
C GLY A 138 -26.41 4.12 3.81
N LYS A 139 -27.47 3.56 4.43
CA LYS A 139 -28.66 4.31 4.84
C LYS A 139 -28.33 5.45 5.80
N LYS A 140 -27.49 5.21 6.82
CA LYS A 140 -27.05 6.25 7.77
C LYS A 140 -26.27 7.37 7.08
N LEU A 141 -25.52 7.02 6.04
CA LEU A 141 -24.81 7.99 5.20
C LEU A 141 -25.72 8.65 4.15
N GLY A 142 -27.01 8.32 4.09
CA GLY A 142 -27.93 8.85 3.08
C GLY A 142 -27.66 8.33 1.67
N LEU A 143 -27.18 7.09 1.54
CA LEU A 143 -27.14 6.35 0.28
C LEU A 143 -28.48 5.63 0.09
N GLY A 144 -29.10 5.81 -1.08
CA GLY A 144 -30.46 5.34 -1.39
C GLY A 144 -30.52 3.88 -1.86
N SER A 145 -31.66 3.49 -2.39
CA SER A 145 -31.94 2.14 -2.91
C SER A 145 -30.96 1.67 -3.99
N ASP A 146 -30.41 2.59 -4.77
CA ASP A 146 -29.43 2.27 -5.83
C ASP A 146 -28.13 1.72 -5.24
N PHE A 147 -27.69 2.21 -4.07
CA PHE A 147 -26.54 1.65 -3.37
C PHE A 147 -26.80 0.19 -2.99
N SER A 148 -27.93 -0.08 -2.33
CA SER A 148 -28.35 -1.43 -1.95
C SER A 148 -28.42 -2.37 -3.15
N LYS A 149 -29.05 -1.93 -4.24
CA LYS A 149 -29.17 -2.69 -5.48
C LYS A 149 -27.79 -3.03 -6.06
N ASN A 150 -26.92 -2.03 -6.20
CA ASN A 150 -25.59 -2.18 -6.79
C ASN A 150 -24.65 -3.04 -5.92
N LEU A 151 -24.77 -2.93 -4.59
CA LEU A 151 -23.99 -3.75 -3.65
C LEU A 151 -24.39 -5.22 -3.72
N ARG A 152 -25.70 -5.49 -3.78
CA ARG A 152 -26.24 -6.85 -3.93
C ARG A 152 -25.87 -7.47 -5.27
N SER A 153 -25.91 -6.68 -6.34
CA SER A 153 -25.56 -7.18 -7.68
C SER A 153 -24.06 -7.39 -7.90
N GLY A 154 -23.20 -6.96 -6.97
CA GLY A 154 -21.76 -7.06 -7.16
C GLY A 154 -21.19 -6.04 -8.15
N LYS A 155 -21.80 -4.86 -8.31
CA LYS A 155 -21.41 -3.86 -9.33
C LYS A 155 -19.91 -3.51 -9.30
N LYS A 156 -19.28 -3.61 -8.13
CA LYS A 156 -17.86 -3.30 -7.90
C LYS A 156 -16.96 -4.52 -7.77
N ALA A 157 -17.47 -5.74 -7.96
CA ALA A 157 -16.68 -6.96 -7.80
C ALA A 157 -15.46 -7.01 -8.73
N GLU A 158 -15.60 -6.59 -9.99
CA GLU A 158 -14.48 -6.51 -10.94
C GLU A 158 -13.44 -5.46 -10.53
N ASP A 159 -13.88 -4.31 -10.00
CA ASP A 159 -12.97 -3.26 -9.54
C ASP A 159 -12.15 -3.74 -8.33
N ILE A 160 -12.79 -4.49 -7.42
CA ILE A 160 -12.11 -5.16 -6.31
C ILE A 160 -11.11 -6.19 -6.82
N GLN A 161 -11.50 -7.03 -7.79
CA GLN A 161 -10.59 -8.03 -8.36
C GLN A 161 -9.37 -7.39 -9.03
N LYS A 162 -9.55 -6.29 -9.78
CA LYS A 162 -8.43 -5.52 -10.36
C LYS A 162 -7.47 -5.01 -9.28
N GLY A 163 -8.00 -4.55 -8.14
CA GLY A 163 -7.19 -4.15 -6.99
C GLY A 163 -6.37 -5.31 -6.42
N MET A 164 -6.99 -6.49 -6.29
CA MET A 164 -6.31 -7.72 -5.84
C MET A 164 -5.23 -8.18 -6.82
N ASP A 165 -5.50 -8.13 -8.12
CA ASP A 165 -4.55 -8.50 -9.16
C ASP A 165 -3.35 -7.54 -9.17
N MET A 166 -3.60 -6.24 -9.00
CA MET A 166 -2.55 -5.23 -8.84
C MET A 166 -1.71 -5.48 -7.59
N ALA A 167 -2.34 -5.77 -6.45
CA ALA A 167 -1.62 -6.10 -5.21
C ALA A 167 -0.71 -7.32 -5.42
N LYS A 168 -1.20 -8.37 -6.09
CA LYS A 168 -0.40 -9.54 -6.44
C LYS A 168 0.76 -9.20 -7.38
N ALA A 169 0.51 -8.42 -8.43
CA ALA A 169 1.53 -8.02 -9.40
C ALA A 169 2.67 -7.20 -8.75
N TYR A 170 2.34 -6.36 -7.79
CA TYR A 170 3.30 -5.53 -7.04
C TYR A 170 3.94 -6.28 -5.85
N GLY A 171 3.59 -7.55 -5.67
CA GLY A 171 4.09 -8.39 -4.58
C GLY A 171 3.74 -7.81 -3.22
N LEU A 172 2.48 -7.42 -3.02
CA LEU A 172 1.95 -7.00 -1.73
C LEU A 172 1.52 -8.22 -0.92
N ASN A 173 1.97 -8.24 0.31
CA ASN A 173 1.79 -9.33 1.26
C ASN A 173 1.26 -8.84 2.61
N GLU A 174 1.05 -7.52 2.77
CA GLU A 174 0.52 -6.91 3.98
C GLU A 174 -0.22 -5.59 3.72
N THR A 175 -0.89 -5.09 4.75
CA THR A 175 -1.53 -3.78 4.78
C THR A 175 -1.26 -3.05 6.11
N PRO A 176 -1.20 -1.71 6.12
CA PRO A 176 -1.26 -0.84 4.94
C PRO A 176 0.05 -0.90 4.14
N THR A 177 -0.08 -0.94 2.81
CA THR A 177 1.05 -0.78 1.88
C THR A 177 0.76 0.40 0.96
N LEU A 178 1.72 1.30 0.78
CA LEU A 178 1.63 2.45 -0.11
C LEU A 178 2.50 2.26 -1.34
N ILE A 179 1.93 2.55 -2.49
CA ILE A 179 2.66 2.75 -3.75
C ILE A 179 2.68 4.25 -4.05
N ILE A 180 3.88 4.83 -4.04
CA ILE A 180 4.11 6.26 -4.22
C ILE A 180 4.78 6.46 -5.59
N ALA A 181 4.27 7.43 -6.36
CA ALA A 181 4.80 7.77 -7.68
C ALA A 181 4.91 6.54 -8.61
N GLY A 182 3.97 5.59 -8.52
CA GLY A 182 3.88 4.40 -9.36
C GLY A 182 4.96 3.33 -9.16
N ASN A 183 6.05 3.61 -8.45
CA ASN A 183 7.20 2.70 -8.36
C ASN A 183 7.71 2.46 -6.93
N ILE A 184 7.50 3.38 -6.00
CA ILE A 184 8.02 3.27 -4.64
C ILE A 184 7.02 2.51 -3.77
N LYS A 185 7.39 1.34 -3.27
CA LYS A 185 6.59 0.52 -2.34
C LYS A 185 7.11 0.66 -0.91
N THR A 186 6.25 1.06 0.01
CA THR A 186 6.57 1.12 1.45
C THR A 186 5.39 0.61 2.28
N ASP A 187 5.66 -0.07 3.39
CA ASP A 187 4.68 -0.74 4.23
C ASP A 187 5.04 -0.56 5.72
N SER A 188 4.10 -0.91 6.59
CA SER A 188 4.29 -0.71 8.03
C SER A 188 5.33 -1.64 8.65
N HIS A 189 5.49 -2.87 8.15
CA HIS A 189 6.40 -3.87 8.71
C HIS A 189 7.87 -3.49 8.54
N LYS A 190 8.25 -2.87 7.42
CA LYS A 190 9.59 -2.28 7.23
C LYS A 190 9.99 -1.29 8.32
N LEU A 191 9.02 -0.74 9.04
CA LEU A 191 9.17 0.21 10.13
C LEU A 191 8.70 -0.38 11.47
N GLU A 192 8.79 -1.71 11.63
CA GLU A 192 8.44 -2.44 12.86
C GLU A 192 6.99 -2.17 13.35
N HIS A 193 6.07 -1.91 12.41
CA HIS A 193 4.69 -1.51 12.66
C HIS A 193 4.53 -0.23 13.49
N ASN A 194 5.59 0.57 13.64
CA ASN A 194 5.54 1.87 14.27
C ASN A 194 4.90 2.88 13.32
N LEU A 195 3.64 3.24 13.58
CA LEU A 195 2.86 4.14 12.71
C LEU A 195 3.42 5.56 12.64
N ASP A 196 4.08 6.05 13.69
CA ASP A 196 4.75 7.35 13.65
C ASP A 196 5.98 7.30 12.74
N ALA A 197 6.80 6.25 12.85
CA ALA A 197 7.94 6.03 11.97
C ALA A 197 7.49 5.85 10.51
N PHE A 198 6.43 5.07 10.28
CA PHE A 198 5.84 4.88 8.95
C PHE A 198 5.33 6.20 8.37
N ARG A 199 4.60 7.01 9.15
CA ARG A 199 4.16 8.35 8.75
C ARG A 199 5.36 9.25 8.38
N GLN A 200 6.39 9.29 9.21
CA GLN A 200 7.59 10.11 8.94
C GLN A 200 8.34 9.61 7.70
N ASN A 201 8.40 8.30 7.49
CA ASN A 201 8.99 7.70 6.30
C ASN A 201 8.29 8.17 5.02
N ILE A 202 6.95 8.14 5.01
CA ILE A 202 6.15 8.60 3.87
C ILE A 202 6.40 10.10 3.61
N ILE A 203 6.45 10.92 4.66
CA ILE A 203 6.77 12.34 4.54
C ILE A 203 8.17 12.55 3.96
N ALA A 204 9.16 11.76 4.37
CA ALA A 204 10.53 11.84 3.84
C ALA A 204 10.58 11.51 2.34
N ILE A 205 9.91 10.43 1.92
CA ILE A 205 9.81 10.01 0.51
C ILE A 205 9.16 11.13 -0.32
N LEU A 206 7.98 11.60 0.10
CA LEU A 206 7.23 12.64 -0.62
C LEU A 206 8.01 13.94 -0.73
N ARG A 207 8.73 14.34 0.34
CA ARG A 207 9.59 15.52 0.32
C ARG A 207 10.74 15.37 -0.68
N GLY A 208 11.31 14.16 -0.82
CA GLY A 208 12.34 13.88 -1.83
C GLY A 208 11.80 14.01 -3.25
N ILE A 209 10.60 13.47 -3.51
CA ILE A 209 9.95 13.55 -4.82
C ILE A 209 9.62 15.00 -5.19
N LEU A 210 8.98 15.73 -4.27
CA LEU A 210 8.50 17.10 -4.52
C LEU A 210 9.62 18.15 -4.63
N LYS A 211 10.86 17.79 -4.30
CA LYS A 211 12.05 18.63 -4.49
C LYS A 211 12.72 18.46 -5.86
N LYS A 212 12.38 17.42 -6.61
CA LYS A 212 12.83 17.23 -7.99
C LYS A 212 12.06 18.16 -8.92
#